data_AF-A0A916XWK3-F1
#
_entry.id   AF-A0A916XWK3-F1
#
_cell.length_a   1.000
_cell.length_b   1.000
_cell.length_c   1.000
_cell.angle_alpha   90.00
_cell.angle_beta   90.00
_cell.angle_gamma   90.00
#
_symmetry.space_group_name_H-M   'P 1'
#
loop_
_entity.id
_entity.type
_entity.pdbx_description
1 polymer ?
#
loop_
_entity_poly.entity_id
_entity_poly.type
_entity_poly.pdbx_seq_one_letter_code
_entity_poly.pdbx_strand_id
1 'polypeptide(L)'
;MAKIIVPKKYLDEIVALDVAIQELNEQKIKLLFDLLSIKPSASDLEKILDWGIILVTVLDQQMVVQLNKLSAYMPTLKFVVREDYSLFTLLPGDKKRRVRKKG
;
A
#
# COMPACT_ATOMS: atom_id res chain seq x y z
N MET A 1 -14.79 -33.31 -18.49
CA MET A 1 -14.41 -32.15 -17.65
C MET A 1 -15.51 -31.91 -16.63
N ALA A 2 -15.21 -31.96 -15.34
CA ALA A 2 -16.20 -31.67 -14.30
C ALA A 2 -16.50 -30.16 -14.25
N LYS A 3 -17.77 -29.76 -14.34
CA LYS A 3 -18.20 -28.38 -14.05
C LYS A 3 -18.27 -28.22 -12.54
N ILE A 4 -17.33 -27.49 -11.96
CA ILE A 4 -17.42 -27.06 -10.56
C ILE A 4 -18.41 -25.90 -10.52
N ILE A 5 -19.58 -26.12 -9.92
CA ILE A 5 -20.54 -25.05 -9.64
C ILE A 5 -20.19 -24.53 -8.25
N VAL A 6 -19.74 -23.29 -8.15
CA VAL A 6 -19.47 -22.62 -6.87
C VAL A 6 -20.78 -22.00 -6.38
N PRO A 7 -21.34 -22.43 -5.24
CA PRO A 7 -22.53 -21.82 -4.67
C PRO A 7 -22.31 -20.33 -4.36
N LYS A 8 -23.34 -19.51 -4.60
CA LYS A 8 -23.30 -18.05 -4.39
C LYS A 8 -22.81 -17.65 -3.00
N LYS A 9 -23.20 -18.38 -1.95
CA LYS A 9 -22.76 -18.11 -0.57
C LYS A 9 -21.24 -18.04 -0.41
N TYR A 10 -20.49 -18.88 -1.14
CA TYR A 10 -19.03 -18.87 -1.05
C TYR A 10 -18.41 -17.69 -1.81
N LEU A 11 -19.08 -17.21 -2.87
CA LEU A 11 -18.70 -15.96 -3.53
C LEU A 11 -18.94 -14.77 -2.60
N ASP A 12 -20.08 -14.74 -1.90
CA ASP A 12 -20.40 -13.69 -0.94
C ASP A 12 -19.40 -13.69 0.24
N GLU A 13 -19.00 -14.87 0.73
CA GLU A 13 -17.94 -15.02 1.76
C GLU A 13 -16.58 -14.51 1.27
N ILE A 14 -16.19 -14.77 0.01
CA ILE A 14 -14.95 -14.25 -0.56
C ILE A 14 -14.98 -12.72 -0.63
N VAL A 15 -16.09 -12.14 -1.07
CA VAL A 15 -16.26 -10.67 -1.11
C VAL A 15 -16.15 -10.08 0.29
N ALA A 16 -16.76 -10.71 1.30
CA ALA A 16 -16.65 -10.25 2.67
C ALA A 16 -15.20 -10.30 3.19
N LEU A 17 -14.44 -11.35 2.85
CA LEU A 17 -13.02 -11.45 3.18
C LEU A 17 -12.19 -10.36 2.50
N ASP A 18 -12.46 -10.06 1.23
CA ASP A 18 -11.76 -9.00 0.50
C ASP A 18 -11.98 -7.63 1.15
N VAL A 19 -13.21 -7.32 1.57
CA VAL A 19 -13.54 -6.08 2.30
C VAL A 19 -12.78 -6.01 3.63
N ALA A 20 -12.78 -7.09 4.42
CA ALA A 20 -12.06 -7.12 5.69
C ALA A 20 -10.54 -6.95 5.51
N ILE A 21 -9.96 -7.52 4.45
CA ILE A 21 -8.55 -7.33 4.10
C ILE A 21 -8.27 -5.88 3.71
N GLN A 22 -9.18 -5.23 2.98
CA GLN A 22 -9.05 -3.83 2.61
C GLN A 22 -9.03 -2.94 3.86
N GLU A 23 -9.99 -3.09 4.77
CA GLU A 23 -10.06 -2.32 6.01
C GLU A 23 -8.79 -2.51 6.86
N LEU A 24 -8.30 -3.75 6.99
CA LEU A 24 -7.06 -4.05 7.71
C LEU A 24 -5.86 -3.33 7.06
N ASN A 25 -5.78 -3.32 5.74
CA ASN A 25 -4.72 -2.63 5.02
C ASN A 25 -4.78 -1.11 5.23
N GLU A 26 -5.96 -0.51 5.22
CA GLU A 26 -6.13 0.92 5.51
C GLU A 26 -5.66 1.27 6.92
N GLN A 27 -6.01 0.47 7.93
CA GLN A 27 -5.54 0.69 9.31
C GLN A 27 -4.02 0.58 9.43
N LYS A 28 -3.40 -0.38 8.74
CA LYS A 28 -1.94 -0.50 8.69
C LYS A 28 -1.28 0.72 8.03
N ILE A 29 -1.89 1.31 6.99
CA ILE A 29 -1.38 2.53 6.35
C ILE A 29 -1.38 3.66 7.36
N LYS A 30 -2.50 3.86 8.08
CA LYS A 30 -2.64 4.89 9.12
C LYS A 30 -1.55 4.73 10.19
N LEU A 31 -1.37 3.52 10.72
CA LEU A 31 -0.35 3.23 11.72
C LEU A 31 1.07 3.51 11.20
N LEU A 32 1.39 3.12 9.97
CA LEU A 32 2.69 3.40 9.37
C LEU A 32 2.92 4.89 9.18
N PHE A 33 1.92 5.64 8.76
CA PHE A 33 2.02 7.09 8.63
C PHE A 33 2.24 7.77 9.98
N ASP A 34 1.52 7.35 11.02
CA ASP A 34 1.74 7.83 12.39
C ASP A 34 3.17 7.56 12.87
N LEU A 35 3.69 6.34 12.64
CA LEU A 35 5.08 5.97 12.98
C LEU A 35 6.12 6.81 12.24
N LEU A 36 5.82 7.19 11.00
CA LEU A 36 6.68 8.03 10.15
C LEU A 36 6.45 9.54 10.39
N SER A 37 5.61 9.92 11.35
CA SER A 37 5.20 11.30 11.61
C SER A 37 4.55 12.01 10.41
N ILE A 38 3.96 11.24 9.49
CA ILE A 38 3.18 11.74 8.36
C ILE A 38 1.73 11.86 8.85
N LYS A 39 1.22 13.09 8.97
CA LYS A 39 -0.13 13.35 9.50
C LYS A 39 -1.02 13.95 8.41
N PRO A 40 -1.54 13.13 7.47
CA PRO A 40 -2.52 13.62 6.50
C PRO A 40 -3.82 13.97 7.23
N SER A 41 -4.54 14.99 6.76
CA SER A 41 -5.91 15.22 7.23
C SER A 41 -6.82 14.06 6.82
N ALA A 42 -8.01 13.94 7.43
CA ALA A 42 -8.97 12.90 7.03
C ALA A 42 -9.31 12.96 5.53
N SER A 43 -9.47 14.18 4.98
CA SER A 43 -9.73 14.38 3.54
C SER A 43 -8.53 14.01 2.66
N ASP A 44 -7.31 14.30 3.11
CA ASP A 44 -6.11 13.90 2.37
C ASP A 44 -5.93 12.39 2.38
N LEU A 45 -6.24 11.75 3.51
CA LEU A 45 -6.16 10.31 3.65
C LEU A 45 -7.13 9.60 2.70
N GLU A 46 -8.38 10.06 2.60
CA GLU A 46 -9.34 9.53 1.62
C GLU A 46 -8.79 9.61 0.20
N LYS A 47 -8.23 10.76 -0.19
CA LYS A 47 -7.59 10.93 -1.51
C LYS A 47 -6.39 10.01 -1.72
N ILE A 48 -5.60 9.78 -0.67
CA ILE A 48 -4.43 8.88 -0.71
C ILE A 48 -4.87 7.42 -0.85
N LEU A 49 -5.96 7.02 -0.19
CA LEU A 49 -6.51 5.67 -0.28
C LEU A 49 -7.12 5.38 -1.66
N ASP A 50 -7.65 6.42 -2.34
CA ASP A 50 -8.06 6.33 -3.74
C ASP A 50 -6.88 6.15 -4.71
N TRP A 51 -5.63 6.40 -4.28
CA TRP A 51 -4.49 6.18 -5.14
C TRP A 51 -4.28 4.70 -5.38
N GLY A 52 -4.24 4.30 -6.65
CA GLY A 52 -3.94 2.91 -7.01
C GLY A 52 -2.58 2.41 -6.49
N ILE A 53 -1.61 3.31 -6.28
CA ILE A 53 -0.37 3.09 -5.52
C ILE A 53 -0.03 4.37 -4.76
N ILE A 54 0.36 4.22 -3.50
CA ILE A 54 0.93 5.22 -2.61
C ILE A 54 2.44 5.01 -2.57
N LEU A 55 3.21 6.01 -2.98
CA LEU A 55 4.66 6.02 -2.85
C LEU A 55 5.08 6.89 -1.68
N VAL A 56 5.97 6.37 -0.85
CA VAL A 56 6.62 7.12 0.23
C VAL A 56 8.12 7.18 -0.05
N THR A 57 8.67 8.39 -0.17
CA THR A 57 10.12 8.57 -0.39
C THR A 57 10.89 8.44 0.92
N VAL A 58 12.04 7.78 0.90
CA VAL A 58 12.96 7.74 2.03
C VAL A 58 14.39 7.96 1.54
N LEU A 59 15.28 8.42 2.42
CA LEU A 59 16.68 8.72 2.06
C LEU A 59 17.60 7.50 2.16
N ASP A 60 17.23 6.50 2.96
CA ASP A 60 18.07 5.34 3.27
C ASP A 60 17.58 4.07 2.56
N GLN A 61 18.48 3.44 1.80
CA GLN A 61 18.22 2.21 1.05
C GLN A 61 17.92 0.99 1.95
N GLN A 62 18.59 0.86 3.10
CA GLN A 62 18.31 -0.19 4.07
C GLN A 62 16.92 0.01 4.70
N MET A 63 16.55 1.27 4.98
CA MET A 63 15.23 1.62 5.49
C MET A 63 14.12 1.28 4.49
N VAL A 64 14.31 1.57 3.18
CA VAL A 64 13.38 1.12 2.12
C VAL A 64 13.13 -0.38 2.18
N VAL A 65 14.18 -1.17 2.34
CA VAL A 65 14.07 -2.63 2.34
C VAL A 65 13.26 -3.10 3.54
N GLN A 66 13.52 -2.56 4.74
CA GLN A 66 12.76 -2.94 5.94
C GLN A 66 11.30 -2.49 5.87
N LEU A 67 11.04 -1.25 5.44
CA LEU A 67 9.68 -0.73 5.33
C LEU A 67 8.86 -1.47 4.27
N ASN A 68 9.45 -1.81 3.11
CA ASN A 68 8.75 -2.63 2.11
C ASN A 68 8.51 -4.08 2.56
N LYS A 69 9.36 -4.63 3.44
CA LYS A 69 9.08 -5.94 4.06
C LYS A 69 7.88 -5.85 5.00
N LEU A 70 7.81 -4.79 5.80
CA LEU A 70 6.67 -4.53 6.70
C LEU A 70 5.37 -4.30 5.92
N SER A 71 5.45 -3.67 4.75
CA SER A 71 4.29 -3.42 3.88
C SER A 71 4.05 -4.49 2.80
N ALA A 72 4.65 -5.68 2.92
CA ALA A 72 4.58 -6.72 1.89
C ALA A 72 3.12 -7.15 1.55
N TYR A 73 2.22 -7.06 2.53
CA TYR A 73 0.80 -7.40 2.38
C TYR A 73 -0.09 -6.19 2.07
N MET A 74 0.51 -5.03 1.81
CA MET A 74 -0.19 -3.77 1.53
C MET A 74 0.10 -3.40 0.07
N PRO A 75 -0.62 -3.97 -0.91
CA PRO A 75 -0.25 -3.92 -2.32
C PRO A 75 -0.24 -2.49 -2.90
N THR A 76 -0.96 -1.57 -2.27
CA THR A 76 -1.02 -0.16 -2.63
C THR A 76 0.16 0.64 -2.10
N LEU A 77 0.87 0.21 -1.05
CA LEU A 77 1.93 1.01 -0.40
C LEU A 77 3.33 0.57 -0.83
N LYS A 78 4.16 1.53 -1.25
CA LYS A 78 5.55 1.28 -1.64
C LYS A 78 6.50 2.36 -1.13
N PHE A 79 7.63 1.93 -0.58
CA PHE A 79 8.72 2.80 -0.18
C PHE A 79 9.79 2.84 -1.28
N VAL A 80 10.28 4.03 -1.61
CA VAL A 80 11.29 4.24 -2.66
C VAL A 80 12.39 5.18 -2.18
N VAL A 81 13.63 4.94 -2.64
CA VAL A 81 14.71 5.90 -2.39
C VAL A 81 14.56 7.08 -3.36
N ARG A 82 14.56 8.30 -2.82
CA ARG A 82 14.73 9.53 -3.61
C ARG A 82 15.55 10.53 -2.81
N GLU A 83 16.68 10.92 -3.37
CA GLU A 83 17.63 11.88 -2.78
C GLU A 83 17.13 13.34 -2.91
N ASP A 84 16.25 13.61 -3.88
CA ASP A 84 15.76 14.96 -4.20
C ASP A 84 14.60 15.44 -3.31
N TYR A 85 14.07 14.58 -2.42
CA TYR A 85 12.87 14.85 -1.63
C TYR A 85 13.18 14.80 -0.13
N SER A 86 12.37 15.50 0.68
CA SER A 86 12.44 15.42 2.13
C SER A 86 12.23 13.98 2.62
N LEU A 87 12.68 13.71 3.85
CA LEU A 87 12.35 12.48 4.58
C LEU A 87 10.81 12.31 4.57
N PHE A 88 10.33 11.27 3.87
CA PHE A 88 8.92 10.86 3.80
C PHE A 88 7.99 11.84 3.07
N THR A 89 8.12 11.91 1.74
CA THR A 89 7.11 12.56 0.87
C THR A 89 6.12 11.54 0.33
N LEU A 90 4.82 11.83 0.42
CA LEU A 90 3.75 11.06 -0.21
C LEU A 90 3.58 11.46 -1.67
N LEU A 91 3.59 10.48 -2.57
CA LEU A 91 3.42 10.68 -4.00
C LEU A 91 2.45 9.65 -4.59
N PRO A 92 1.61 10.04 -5.56
CA PRO A 92 0.82 9.07 -6.32
C PRO A 92 1.77 8.22 -7.17
N GLY A 93 1.65 6.90 -7.05
CA GLY A 93 2.42 5.93 -7.82
C GLY A 93 1.74 5.52 -9.11
N ASP A 94 2.54 5.32 -10.16
CA ASP A 94 2.08 4.73 -11.42
C ASP A 94 2.36 3.22 -11.42
N LYS A 95 1.30 2.40 -11.54
CA LYS A 95 1.40 0.93 -11.67
C LYS A 95 2.30 0.50 -12.83
N LYS A 96 2.51 1.35 -13.85
CA LYS A 96 3.34 1.06 -15.03
C LYS A 96 4.84 1.28 -14.80
N ARG A 97 5.25 2.05 -13.78
CA ARG A 97 6.67 2.27 -13.46
C ARG A 97 7.16 1.21 -12.49
N ARG A 98 7.78 0.15 -13.02
CA ARG A 98 8.55 -0.82 -12.21
C ARG A 98 9.67 -0.07 -11.48
N VAL A 99 9.70 -0.18 -10.15
CA VAL A 99 10.82 0.30 -9.32
C VAL A 99 12.09 -0.42 -9.79
N ARG A 100 13.03 0.34 -10.34
CA ARG A 100 14.26 -0.17 -10.96
C ARG A 100 15.10 -0.82 -9.85
N LYS A 101 15.26 -2.15 -9.87
CA LYS A 101 16.34 -2.80 -9.13
C LYS A 101 17.65 -2.35 -9.78
N LYS A 102 18.42 -1.47 -9.14
CA LYS A 102 19.82 -1.28 -9.52
C LYS A 102 20.55 -2.57 -9.11
N GLY A 103 21.13 -3.25 -10.09
CA GLY A 103 22.10 -4.32 -9.88
C GLY A 103 23.47 -3.75 -9.56
#